data_AF-A0A523ABR4-F1
#
_entry.id   AF-A0A523ABR4-F1
#
_cell.length_a   1.000
_cell.length_b   1.000
_cell.length_c   1.000
_cell.angle_alpha   90.00
_cell.angle_beta   90.00
_cell.angle_gamma   90.00
#
_symmetry.space_group_name_H-M   'P 1'
#
loop_
_entity.id
_entity.type
_entity.pdbx_description
1 polymer ?
#
loop_
_entity_poly.entity_id
_entity_poly.type
_entity_poly.pdbx_seq_one_letter_code
_entity_poly.pdbx_strand_id
1 'polypeptide(L)'
;MPKVKLLMPPDSTFFSSIVHEGILFLISRNHAQRFGLREIDFKPNFLSKAYSGLDDEKIQNIRMVMVGVDNLNSKLFEKLGSDLKSRKTFYDLIKMLKDNSTLIKEKEEIELELRISGKDNLMDLRKKSDGIAAPQLLKVDRYTGFTSLETPFTSRQLTFYISPEAALISLLGVYSSFVLSIRQQDQNYYFFLFFSPDEVLKLLFEGNGELVEKYMKIKDYAMDVLRKIIGKYPLNELIAIELALNLEIRKLMDSENLEKISLL
;
A
#
# COMPACT_ATOMS: atom_id res chain seq x y z
N MET A 1 -11.14 -19.97 -6.35
CA MET A 1 -10.42 -19.30 -5.24
C MET A 1 -9.65 -18.13 -5.84
N PRO A 2 -9.70 -16.93 -5.26
CA PRO A 2 -8.98 -15.78 -5.79
C PRO A 2 -7.47 -15.98 -5.75
N LYS A 3 -6.81 -15.65 -6.86
CA LYS A 3 -5.35 -15.74 -7.03
C LYS A 3 -4.79 -14.37 -7.37
N VAL A 4 -3.72 -13.99 -6.68
CA VAL A 4 -2.95 -12.79 -6.99
C VAL A 4 -1.59 -13.22 -7.54
N LYS A 5 -1.33 -12.94 -8.82
CA LYS A 5 -0.01 -13.07 -9.41
C LYS A 5 0.79 -11.80 -9.15
N LEU A 6 1.88 -11.92 -8.39
CA LEU A 6 2.79 -10.84 -8.07
C LEU A 6 3.94 -10.86 -9.08
N LEU A 7 3.80 -10.08 -10.15
CA LEU A 7 4.78 -10.01 -11.24
C LEU A 7 5.64 -8.74 -11.17
N MET A 8 5.23 -7.76 -10.37
CA MET A 8 6.04 -6.60 -10.02
C MET A 8 7.04 -7.00 -8.93
N PRO A 9 8.35 -6.84 -9.16
CA PRO A 9 9.35 -7.11 -8.13
C PRO A 9 9.23 -6.07 -7.00
N PRO A 10 9.55 -6.44 -5.75
CA PRO A 10 9.72 -5.47 -4.68
C PRO A 10 10.97 -4.63 -4.95
N ASP A 11 10.77 -3.33 -5.04
CA ASP A 11 11.81 -2.31 -5.08
C ASP A 11 11.47 -1.14 -4.14
N SER A 12 12.37 -0.16 -4.06
CA SER A 12 12.24 1.03 -3.20
C SER A 12 11.37 2.15 -3.79
N THR A 13 10.71 1.92 -4.93
CA THR A 13 9.73 2.87 -5.46
C THR A 13 8.50 2.89 -4.56
N PHE A 14 7.92 4.07 -4.37
CA PHE A 14 6.80 4.25 -3.45
C PHE A 14 5.58 3.41 -3.87
N PHE A 15 5.33 3.32 -5.18
CA PHE A 15 4.27 2.47 -5.71
C PHE A 15 4.47 0.99 -5.39
N SER A 16 5.67 0.46 -5.64
CA SER A 16 6.02 -0.92 -5.30
C SER A 16 5.84 -1.18 -3.81
N SER A 17 6.40 -0.30 -2.96
CA SER A 17 6.32 -0.45 -1.51
C SER A 17 4.86 -0.49 -1.04
N ILE A 18 3.98 0.38 -1.56
CA ILE A 18 2.56 0.35 -1.22
C ILE A 18 1.89 -0.97 -1.61
N VAL A 19 2.12 -1.46 -2.83
CA VAL A 19 1.44 -2.68 -3.29
C VAL A 19 1.87 -3.87 -2.45
N HIS A 20 3.18 -4.05 -2.24
CA HIS A 20 3.72 -5.14 -1.43
C HIS A 20 3.29 -5.05 0.03
N GLU A 21 3.23 -3.84 0.57
CA GLU A 21 2.72 -3.59 1.91
C GLU A 21 1.24 -3.99 2.04
N GLY A 22 0.41 -3.68 1.04
CA GLY A 22 -0.99 -4.11 1.01
C GLY A 22 -1.13 -5.63 0.97
N ILE A 23 -0.25 -6.31 0.25
CA ILE A 23 -0.18 -7.77 0.20
C ILE A 23 0.24 -8.36 1.56
N LEU A 24 1.30 -7.85 2.18
CA LEU A 24 1.76 -8.31 3.49
C LEU A 24 0.72 -8.06 4.58
N PHE A 25 -0.02 -6.95 4.51
CA PHE A 25 -1.16 -6.69 5.38
C PHE A 25 -2.26 -7.76 5.24
N LEU A 26 -2.58 -8.16 4.01
CA LEU A 26 -3.57 -9.21 3.78
C LEU A 26 -3.10 -10.58 4.31
N ILE A 27 -1.80 -10.88 4.14
CA ILE A 27 -1.19 -12.12 4.66
C ILE A 27 -1.22 -12.12 6.20
N SER A 28 -0.80 -11.04 6.85
CA SER A 28 -0.75 -10.95 8.32
C SER A 28 -2.13 -11.05 8.97
N ARG A 29 -3.19 -10.65 8.26
CA ARG A 29 -4.59 -10.82 8.70
C ARG A 29 -5.18 -12.19 8.34
N ASN A 30 -4.34 -13.17 8.00
CA ASN A 30 -4.72 -14.54 7.69
C ASN A 30 -5.77 -14.62 6.57
N HIS A 31 -5.66 -13.74 5.56
CA HIS A 31 -6.50 -13.81 4.37
C HIS A 31 -5.90 -14.70 3.28
N ALA A 32 -4.57 -14.87 3.27
CA ALA A 32 -3.88 -15.81 2.40
C ALA A 32 -4.01 -17.25 2.92
N GLN A 33 -4.12 -18.22 2.02
CA GLN A 33 -4.01 -19.66 2.34
C GLN A 33 -2.62 -20.18 2.02
N ARG A 34 -2.06 -19.74 0.89
CA ARG A 34 -0.71 -20.08 0.43
C ARG A 34 -0.14 -18.86 -0.26
N PHE A 35 1.13 -18.58 -0.03
CA PHE A 35 1.81 -17.47 -0.70
C PHE A 35 3.26 -17.83 -1.01
N GLY A 36 3.81 -17.10 -1.97
CA GLY A 36 5.18 -17.17 -2.40
C GLY A 36 5.56 -15.91 -3.17
N LEU A 37 6.75 -15.92 -3.78
CA LEU A 37 7.28 -14.76 -4.49
C LEU A 37 6.45 -14.30 -5.71
N ARG A 38 5.72 -15.21 -6.35
CA ARG A 38 5.03 -14.93 -7.64
C ARG A 38 3.52 -15.08 -7.59
N GLU A 39 3.00 -15.85 -6.65
CA GLU A 39 1.58 -16.19 -6.60
C GLU A 39 1.13 -16.32 -5.16
N ILE A 40 -0.08 -15.83 -4.91
CA ILE A 40 -0.74 -15.88 -3.61
C ILE A 40 -2.18 -16.36 -3.81
N ASP A 41 -2.53 -17.44 -3.13
CA ASP A 41 -3.87 -17.97 -3.06
C ASP A 41 -4.59 -17.36 -1.86
N PHE A 42 -5.62 -16.55 -2.13
CA PHE A 42 -6.43 -15.92 -1.09
C PHE A 42 -7.72 -16.70 -0.81
N LYS A 43 -8.22 -16.55 0.42
CA LYS A 43 -9.57 -17.01 0.79
C LYS A 43 -10.62 -16.22 0.00
N PRO A 44 -11.81 -16.78 -0.29
CA PRO A 44 -12.88 -16.01 -0.91
C PRO A 44 -13.32 -14.80 -0.07
N ASN A 45 -13.67 -13.72 -0.77
CA ASN A 45 -14.06 -12.41 -0.25
C ASN A 45 -12.95 -11.74 0.59
N PHE A 46 -11.68 -11.95 0.23
CA PHE A 46 -10.55 -11.50 1.04
C PHE A 46 -10.49 -9.97 1.15
N LEU A 47 -10.72 -9.25 0.05
CA LEU A 47 -10.74 -7.79 0.08
C LEU A 47 -11.91 -7.27 0.91
N SER A 48 -13.13 -7.78 0.68
CA SER A 48 -14.30 -7.41 1.47
C SER A 48 -14.07 -7.61 2.98
N LYS A 49 -13.52 -8.77 3.37
CA LYS A 49 -13.19 -9.08 4.77
C LYS A 49 -12.11 -8.15 5.32
N ALA A 50 -11.03 -7.93 4.57
CA ALA A 50 -9.94 -7.05 4.98
C ALA A 50 -10.45 -5.63 5.26
N TYR A 51 -11.30 -5.08 4.37
CA TYR A 51 -11.88 -3.75 4.56
C TYR A 51 -12.84 -3.68 5.75
N SER A 52 -13.67 -4.70 5.97
CA SER A 52 -14.56 -4.74 7.15
C SER A 52 -13.79 -4.76 8.48
N GLY A 53 -12.60 -5.36 8.50
CA GLY A 53 -11.76 -5.51 9.69
C GLY A 53 -10.79 -4.36 9.95
N LEU A 54 -10.82 -3.28 9.18
CA LEU A 54 -9.94 -2.13 9.41
C LEU A 54 -10.31 -1.40 10.71
N ASP A 55 -9.32 -0.85 11.40
CA ASP A 55 -9.50 -0.12 12.65
C ASP A 55 -9.93 1.33 12.40
N ASP A 56 -10.99 1.78 13.07
CA ASP A 56 -11.54 3.12 12.83
C ASP A 56 -10.61 4.24 13.32
N GLU A 57 -9.87 4.04 14.41
CA GLU A 57 -8.94 5.04 14.93
C GLU A 57 -7.75 5.21 13.98
N LYS A 58 -7.20 4.10 13.46
CA LYS A 58 -6.14 4.12 12.44
C LYS A 58 -6.62 4.82 11.16
N ILE A 59 -7.85 4.56 10.71
CA ILE A 59 -8.43 5.26 9.55
C ILE A 59 -8.49 6.77 9.79
N GLN A 60 -9.00 7.21 10.95
CA GLN A 60 -9.13 8.64 11.30
C GLN A 60 -7.82 9.42 11.24
N ASN A 61 -6.69 8.74 11.46
CA ASN A 61 -5.37 9.35 11.42
C ASN A 61 -4.88 9.61 9.99
N ILE A 62 -5.46 9.01 8.95
CA ILE A 62 -5.04 9.14 7.54
C ILE A 62 -5.50 10.48 6.94
N ARG A 63 -4.87 11.57 7.38
CA ARG A 63 -5.18 12.95 6.97
C ARG A 63 -4.48 13.36 5.67
N MET A 64 -4.76 12.60 4.61
CA MET A 64 -4.24 12.87 3.26
C MET A 64 -5.33 13.31 2.31
N VAL A 65 -5.12 14.45 1.65
CA VAL A 65 -6.02 14.97 0.62
C VAL A 65 -5.61 14.42 -0.73
N MET A 66 -6.59 13.99 -1.53
CA MET A 66 -6.36 13.60 -2.92
C MET A 66 -6.27 14.86 -3.78
N VAL A 67 -5.10 15.08 -4.37
CA VAL A 67 -4.86 16.20 -5.28
C VAL A 67 -5.12 15.78 -6.72
N GLY A 68 -5.59 16.71 -7.55
CA GLY A 68 -5.76 16.53 -8.99
C GLY A 68 -7.19 16.26 -9.44
N VAL A 69 -7.34 16.16 -10.77
CA VAL A 69 -8.62 15.91 -11.46
C VAL A 69 -9.02 14.42 -11.39
N ASP A 70 -8.13 13.56 -10.90
CA ASP A 70 -8.40 12.14 -10.72
C ASP A 70 -9.55 11.95 -9.71
N ASN A 71 -10.59 11.22 -10.13
CA ASN A 71 -11.83 11.03 -9.37
C ASN A 71 -11.92 9.62 -8.78
N LEU A 72 -10.82 9.12 -8.20
CA LEU A 72 -10.75 7.78 -7.58
C LEU A 72 -11.91 7.58 -6.59
N ASN A 73 -12.19 8.59 -5.78
CA ASN A 73 -13.25 8.65 -4.77
C ASN A 73 -14.68 8.42 -5.29
N SER A 74 -14.90 8.45 -6.61
CA SER A 74 -16.18 8.14 -7.24
C SER A 74 -16.07 7.00 -8.24
N LYS A 75 -15.05 7.02 -9.10
CA LYS A 75 -14.81 5.97 -10.11
C LYS A 75 -14.57 4.60 -9.49
N LEU A 76 -13.99 4.52 -8.29
CA LEU A 76 -13.83 3.23 -7.63
C LEU A 76 -15.18 2.61 -7.27
N PHE A 77 -16.09 3.37 -6.67
CA PHE A 77 -17.44 2.89 -6.36
C PHE A 77 -18.24 2.55 -7.62
N GLU A 78 -18.13 3.37 -8.67
CA GLU A 78 -18.76 3.09 -9.97
C GLU A 78 -18.31 1.73 -10.51
N LYS A 79 -17.01 1.44 -10.45
CA LYS A 79 -16.45 0.15 -10.87
C LYS A 79 -16.82 -1.01 -9.94
N LEU A 80 -17.13 -0.73 -8.69
CA LEU A 80 -17.70 -1.70 -7.74
C LEU A 80 -19.23 -1.84 -7.89
N GLY A 81 -19.85 -1.13 -8.83
CA GLY A 81 -21.29 -1.21 -9.11
C GLY A 81 -22.16 -0.34 -8.21
N SER A 82 -21.65 0.79 -7.74
CA SER A 82 -22.35 1.71 -6.83
C SER A 82 -22.17 3.17 -7.23
N ASP A 83 -23.20 3.99 -7.00
CA ASP A 83 -23.17 5.44 -7.27
C ASP A 83 -22.60 6.27 -6.10
N LEU A 84 -22.06 5.61 -5.07
CA LEU A 84 -21.46 6.26 -3.91
C LEU A 84 -20.26 7.13 -4.30
N LYS A 85 -20.07 8.23 -3.56
CA LYS A 85 -18.94 9.15 -3.74
C LYS A 85 -18.44 9.62 -2.40
N SER A 86 -17.18 9.33 -2.09
CA SER A 86 -16.53 9.90 -0.92
C SER A 86 -16.00 11.29 -1.23
N ARG A 87 -15.66 12.05 -0.19
CA ARG A 87 -14.81 13.24 -0.27
C ARG A 87 -13.43 12.85 -0.82
N LYS A 88 -12.72 13.83 -1.38
CA LYS A 88 -11.37 13.67 -1.93
C LYS A 88 -10.30 13.56 -0.83
N THR A 89 -10.49 12.67 0.13
CA THR A 89 -9.51 12.35 1.18
C THR A 89 -9.37 10.84 1.30
N PHE A 90 -8.17 10.37 1.63
CA PHE A 90 -7.93 8.93 1.81
C PHE A 90 -8.68 8.38 3.03
N TYR A 91 -8.78 9.17 4.11
CA TYR A 91 -9.67 8.89 5.24
C TYR A 91 -11.08 8.53 4.79
N ASP A 92 -11.74 9.42 4.05
CA ASP A 92 -13.17 9.26 3.72
C ASP A 92 -13.38 8.13 2.71
N LEU A 93 -12.46 7.96 1.76
CA LEU A 93 -12.49 6.83 0.84
C LEU A 93 -12.35 5.48 1.56
N ILE A 94 -11.35 5.32 2.42
CA ILE A 94 -11.11 4.07 3.14
C ILE A 94 -12.27 3.80 4.11
N LYS A 95 -12.76 4.83 4.81
CA LYS A 95 -13.91 4.70 5.71
C LYS A 95 -15.16 4.26 4.95
N MET A 96 -15.47 4.89 3.82
CA MET A 96 -16.64 4.52 3.02
C MET A 96 -16.51 3.12 2.39
N LEU A 97 -15.30 2.69 2.02
CA LEU A 97 -15.04 1.31 1.58
C LEU A 97 -15.21 0.29 2.71
N LYS A 98 -14.78 0.62 3.94
CA LYS A 98 -15.01 -0.22 5.13
C LYS A 98 -16.51 -0.35 5.40
N ASP A 99 -17.22 0.78 5.46
CA ASP A 99 -18.65 0.81 5.82
C ASP A 99 -19.53 0.15 4.74
N ASN A 100 -19.02 0.03 3.50
CA ASN A 100 -19.69 -0.63 2.37
C ASN A 100 -18.89 -1.81 1.82
N SER A 101 -18.17 -2.53 2.67
CA SER A 101 -17.24 -3.59 2.22
C SER A 101 -17.93 -4.74 1.48
N THR A 102 -19.25 -4.91 1.65
CA THR A 102 -20.07 -5.91 0.94
C THR A 102 -20.20 -5.61 -0.56
N LEU A 103 -19.93 -4.38 -1.00
CA LEU A 103 -19.87 -4.01 -2.41
C LEU A 103 -18.61 -4.54 -3.10
N ILE A 104 -17.57 -4.84 -2.33
CA ILE A 104 -16.29 -5.30 -2.86
C ILE A 104 -16.43 -6.74 -3.32
N LYS A 105 -16.39 -6.93 -4.64
CA LYS A 105 -16.36 -8.24 -5.30
C LYS A 105 -15.06 -8.35 -6.08
N GLU A 106 -14.18 -9.24 -5.67
CA GLU A 106 -12.98 -9.54 -6.42
C GLU A 106 -13.25 -10.51 -7.59
N LYS A 107 -12.47 -10.37 -8.66
CA LYS A 107 -12.31 -11.41 -9.67
C LYS A 107 -11.46 -12.59 -9.18
N GLU A 108 -11.53 -13.70 -9.91
CA GLU A 108 -10.77 -14.91 -9.57
C GLU A 108 -9.25 -14.76 -9.75
N GLU A 109 -8.81 -13.89 -10.66
CA GLU A 109 -7.40 -13.76 -10.99
C GLU A 109 -7.01 -12.28 -11.14
N ILE A 110 -6.07 -11.84 -10.29
CA ILE A 110 -5.53 -10.49 -10.22
C ILE A 110 -4.04 -10.57 -10.59
N GLU A 111 -3.65 -9.92 -11.68
CA GLU A 111 -2.28 -9.88 -12.16
C GLU A 111 -1.63 -8.52 -11.84
N LEU A 112 -0.85 -8.48 -10.76
CA LEU A 112 -0.09 -7.30 -10.36
C LEU A 112 1.18 -7.17 -11.20
N GLU A 113 0.99 -6.81 -12.47
CA GLU A 113 2.03 -6.54 -13.47
C GLU A 113 1.84 -5.14 -14.04
N LEU A 114 2.94 -4.42 -14.27
CA LEU A 114 2.93 -3.14 -15.00
C LEU A 114 3.10 -3.41 -16.50
N ARG A 115 2.13 -2.99 -17.30
CA ARG A 115 2.15 -3.10 -18.77
C ARG A 115 2.05 -1.72 -19.41
N ILE A 116 3.01 -1.41 -20.27
CA ILE A 116 3.01 -0.18 -21.07
C ILE A 116 2.25 -0.42 -22.37
N SER A 117 1.23 0.40 -22.64
CA SER A 117 0.46 0.38 -23.88
C SER A 117 0.34 1.80 -24.45
N GLY A 118 1.21 2.13 -25.41
CA GLY A 118 1.27 3.46 -25.99
C GLY A 118 1.66 4.53 -24.98
N LYS A 119 0.71 5.40 -24.58
CA LYS A 119 0.90 6.46 -23.56
C LYS A 119 0.36 6.08 -22.17
N ASP A 120 -0.21 4.88 -22.06
CA ASP A 120 -0.86 4.43 -20.84
C ASP A 120 0.01 3.36 -20.18
N ASN A 121 0.15 3.45 -18.86
CA ASN A 121 0.68 2.37 -18.03
C ASN A 121 -0.51 1.71 -17.34
N LEU A 122 -0.61 0.38 -17.40
CA LEU A 122 -1.74 -0.40 -16.95
C LEU A 122 -1.28 -1.40 -15.90
N MET A 123 -2.00 -1.51 -14.79
CA MET A 123 -1.82 -2.59 -13.82
C MET A 123 -3.08 -3.42 -13.73
N ASP A 124 -2.94 -4.74 -13.87
CA ASP A 124 -4.05 -5.70 -13.75
C ASP A 124 -5.20 -5.44 -14.74
N LEU A 125 -4.87 -4.87 -15.90
CA LEU A 125 -5.82 -4.43 -16.92
C LEU A 125 -5.31 -4.78 -18.32
N ARG A 126 -6.26 -5.02 -19.24
CA ARG A 126 -5.98 -5.12 -20.68
C ARG A 126 -6.23 -3.81 -21.42
N LYS A 127 -7.19 -2.99 -20.94
CA LYS A 127 -7.58 -1.72 -21.55
C LYS A 127 -7.84 -0.67 -20.47
N LYS A 128 -7.55 0.60 -20.79
CA LYS A 128 -7.78 1.73 -19.87
C LYS A 128 -9.24 1.96 -19.50
N SER A 129 -10.18 1.57 -20.37
CA SER A 129 -11.64 1.72 -20.14
C SER A 129 -12.10 0.96 -18.91
N ASP A 130 -11.41 -0.13 -18.60
CA ASP A 130 -11.80 -1.07 -17.56
C ASP A 130 -11.25 -0.62 -16.21
N GLY A 131 -10.21 0.22 -16.23
CA GLY A 131 -9.51 0.72 -15.06
C GLY A 131 -9.96 2.08 -14.54
N ILE A 132 -9.27 2.50 -13.49
CA ILE A 132 -9.40 3.81 -12.87
C ILE A 132 -8.03 4.48 -12.96
N ALA A 133 -8.02 5.80 -13.24
CA ALA A 133 -6.78 6.55 -13.17
C ALA A 133 -6.23 6.48 -11.74
N ALA A 134 -4.99 6.01 -11.58
CA ALA A 134 -4.38 5.88 -10.27
C ALA A 134 -4.31 7.25 -9.57
N PRO A 135 -4.49 7.33 -8.25
CA PRO A 135 -4.35 8.59 -7.53
C PRO A 135 -2.90 9.10 -7.65
N GLN A 136 -2.71 10.42 -7.55
CA GLN A 136 -1.39 11.06 -7.66
C GLN A 136 -0.36 10.48 -6.68
N LEU A 137 -0.82 10.03 -5.51
CA LEU A 137 0.00 9.36 -4.49
C LEU A 137 0.68 8.08 -5.03
N LEU A 138 0.04 7.33 -5.92
CA LEU A 138 0.63 6.14 -6.57
C LEU A 138 1.43 6.50 -7.82
N LYS A 139 1.57 7.79 -8.11
CA LYS A 139 2.27 8.32 -9.30
C LYS A 139 3.47 9.20 -8.90
N VAL A 140 3.96 9.08 -7.67
CA VAL A 140 5.11 9.84 -7.15
C VAL A 140 6.38 9.49 -7.97
N ASP A 141 6.48 8.23 -8.41
CA ASP A 141 7.60 7.72 -9.21
C ASP A 141 7.52 8.04 -10.71
N ARG A 142 6.59 8.91 -11.15
CA ARG A 142 6.51 9.34 -12.57
C ARG A 142 7.80 9.97 -13.10
N TYR A 143 8.68 10.41 -12.21
CA TYR A 143 9.95 11.04 -12.55
C TYR A 143 11.17 10.11 -12.41
N THR A 144 11.02 8.93 -11.81
CA THR A 144 12.15 8.03 -11.52
C THR A 144 12.27 6.83 -12.47
N GLY A 145 11.22 6.46 -13.22
CA GLY A 145 11.14 5.11 -13.81
C GLY A 145 10.97 4.93 -15.33
N PHE A 146 10.99 5.97 -16.17
CA PHE A 146 10.85 5.81 -17.64
C PHE A 146 12.03 6.40 -18.43
N THR A 147 13.22 6.42 -17.85
CA THR A 147 14.45 6.77 -18.57
C THR A 147 15.14 5.49 -19.05
N SER A 148 14.65 4.92 -20.15
CA SER A 148 15.51 4.05 -20.97
C SER A 148 16.20 4.94 -22.02
N LEU A 149 17.53 4.86 -22.07
CA LEU A 149 18.40 5.57 -23.04
C LEU A 149 18.00 5.30 -24.51
N GLU A 150 17.17 4.28 -24.76
CA GLU A 150 16.80 3.82 -26.10
C GLU A 150 15.30 3.97 -26.43
N THR A 151 14.51 4.64 -25.59
CA THR A 151 13.08 4.87 -25.89
C THR A 151 12.70 6.35 -25.96
N PRO A 152 11.83 6.75 -26.91
CA PRO A 152 11.36 8.12 -27.07
C PRO A 152 10.38 8.58 -25.96
N PHE A 153 10.33 7.88 -24.83
CA PHE A 153 9.43 8.16 -23.71
C PHE A 153 10.08 9.04 -22.61
N THR A 154 11.36 9.38 -22.77
CA THR A 154 12.14 10.28 -21.88
C THR A 154 11.47 11.63 -21.63
N SER A 155 10.50 12.03 -22.47
CA SER A 155 9.81 13.33 -22.41
C SER A 155 8.27 13.25 -22.44
N ARG A 156 7.66 12.07 -22.29
CA ARG A 156 6.18 11.92 -22.32
C ARG A 156 5.62 11.47 -20.98
N GLN A 157 4.68 12.25 -20.43
CA GLN A 157 3.90 11.84 -19.26
C GLN A 157 3.03 10.62 -19.61
N LEU A 158 3.30 9.48 -18.97
CA LEU A 158 2.45 8.31 -19.05
C LEU A 158 1.28 8.45 -18.06
N THR A 159 0.09 8.03 -18.50
CA THR A 159 -1.09 8.01 -17.61
C THR A 159 -1.24 6.62 -17.02
N PHE A 160 -1.21 6.53 -15.69
CA PHE A 160 -1.30 5.26 -14.98
C PHE A 160 -2.75 4.91 -14.65
N TYR A 161 -3.19 3.72 -15.06
CA TYR A 161 -4.49 3.13 -14.79
C TYR A 161 -4.34 1.79 -14.06
N ILE A 162 -5.21 1.55 -13.09
CA ILE A 162 -5.20 0.35 -12.24
C ILE A 162 -6.61 -0.27 -12.18
N SER A 163 -6.68 -1.59 -12.03
CA SER A 163 -7.95 -2.28 -11.76
C SER A 163 -8.53 -1.87 -10.39
N PRO A 164 -9.83 -2.07 -10.15
CA PRO A 164 -10.42 -1.87 -8.83
C PRO A 164 -9.71 -2.69 -7.74
N GLU A 165 -9.36 -3.95 -8.02
CA GLU A 165 -8.68 -4.83 -7.07
C GLU A 165 -7.26 -4.33 -6.76
N ALA A 166 -6.49 -3.93 -7.76
CA ALA A 166 -5.17 -3.33 -7.56
C ALA A 166 -5.24 -2.01 -6.77
N ALA A 167 -6.27 -1.19 -7.02
CA ALA A 167 -6.53 0.02 -6.24
C ALA A 167 -6.85 -0.30 -4.78
N LEU A 168 -7.69 -1.30 -4.54
CA LEU A 168 -8.07 -1.74 -3.19
C LEU A 168 -6.87 -2.29 -2.42
N ILE A 169 -6.00 -3.10 -3.05
CA ILE A 169 -4.75 -3.59 -2.44
C ILE A 169 -3.82 -2.41 -2.12
N SER A 170 -3.67 -1.46 -3.05
CA SER A 170 -2.83 -0.27 -2.83
C SER A 170 -3.34 0.60 -1.67
N LEU A 171 -4.67 0.75 -1.54
CA LEU A 171 -5.28 1.48 -0.42
C LEU A 171 -5.07 0.77 0.93
N LEU A 172 -5.06 -0.56 0.96
CA LEU A 172 -4.65 -1.32 2.15
C LEU A 172 -3.17 -1.09 2.49
N GLY A 173 -2.31 -0.99 1.48
CA GLY A 173 -0.91 -0.61 1.66
C GLY A 173 -0.75 0.77 2.29
N VAL A 174 -1.52 1.77 1.81
CA VAL A 174 -1.59 3.11 2.42
C VAL A 174 -2.06 3.03 3.87
N TYR A 175 -3.14 2.30 4.14
CA TYR A 175 -3.64 2.09 5.50
C TYR A 175 -2.60 1.46 6.41
N SER A 176 -1.86 0.46 5.92
CA SER A 176 -0.88 -0.29 6.70
C SER A 176 0.39 0.51 7.01
N SER A 177 0.85 1.37 6.10
CA SER A 177 2.14 2.08 6.20
C SER A 177 2.06 3.52 6.68
N PHE A 178 0.90 4.17 6.64
CA PHE A 178 0.79 5.59 6.96
C PHE A 178 1.06 5.89 8.45
N VAL A 179 2.07 6.70 8.72
CA VAL A 179 2.48 7.05 10.09
C VAL A 179 1.76 8.30 10.57
N LEU A 180 2.00 9.44 9.90
CA LEU A 180 1.35 10.72 10.12
C LEU A 180 1.58 11.70 8.96
N SER A 181 0.85 12.81 8.99
CA SER A 181 1.12 14.00 8.19
C SER A 181 1.51 15.17 9.09
N ILE A 182 2.51 15.95 8.71
CA ILE A 182 2.84 17.23 9.36
C ILE A 182 2.70 18.36 8.33
N ARG A 183 2.29 19.53 8.83
CA ARG A 183 2.38 20.77 8.06
C ARG A 183 3.58 21.54 8.58
N GLN A 184 4.57 21.76 7.71
CA GLN A 184 5.71 22.61 8.01
C GLN A 184 5.73 23.73 6.98
N GLN A 185 5.63 24.97 7.48
CA GLN A 185 5.37 26.16 6.66
C GLN A 185 4.08 25.97 5.83
N ASP A 186 4.20 25.98 4.49
CA ASP A 186 3.09 25.81 3.55
C ASP A 186 3.10 24.45 2.82
N GLN A 187 3.98 23.54 3.23
CA GLN A 187 4.05 22.19 2.67
C GLN A 187 3.50 21.16 3.66
N ASN A 188 2.78 20.18 3.09
CA ASN A 188 2.34 19.00 3.82
C ASN A 188 3.32 17.87 3.54
N TYR A 189 3.91 17.32 4.58
CA TYR A 189 4.77 16.15 4.52
C TYR A 189 4.00 14.94 5.02
N TYR A 190 4.10 13.84 4.29
CA TYR A 190 3.44 12.58 4.60
C TYR A 190 4.51 11.53 4.89
N PHE A 191 4.44 10.92 6.07
CA PHE A 191 5.39 9.90 6.51
C PHE A 191 4.75 8.53 6.42
N PHE A 192 5.49 7.61 5.81
CA PHE A 192 5.13 6.21 5.67
C PHE A 192 6.28 5.35 6.21
N LEU A 193 5.96 4.14 6.66
CA LEU A 193 6.94 3.14 7.07
C LEU A 193 6.64 1.83 6.35
N PHE A 194 7.58 1.40 5.51
CA PHE A 194 7.49 0.18 4.74
C PHE A 194 8.54 -0.83 5.21
N PHE A 195 8.36 -2.10 4.84
CA PHE A 195 9.47 -3.04 4.84
C PHE A 195 10.42 -2.73 3.67
N SER A 196 11.71 -2.96 3.88
CA SER A 196 12.66 -2.88 2.78
C SER A 196 12.39 -3.98 1.74
N PRO A 197 12.78 -3.80 0.46
CA PRO A 197 12.57 -4.81 -0.57
C PRO A 197 13.10 -6.20 -0.22
N ASP A 198 14.27 -6.26 0.42
CA ASP A 198 14.88 -7.52 0.87
C ASP A 198 14.05 -8.21 1.96
N GLU A 199 13.47 -7.45 2.89
CA GLU A 199 12.60 -7.99 3.93
C GLU A 199 11.28 -8.48 3.32
N VAL A 200 10.71 -7.74 2.36
CA VAL A 200 9.53 -8.19 1.61
C VAL A 200 9.80 -9.51 0.89
N LEU A 201 10.93 -9.61 0.17
CA LEU A 201 11.32 -10.83 -0.53
C LEU A 201 11.46 -12.01 0.43
N LYS A 202 12.14 -11.80 1.56
CA LYS A 202 12.33 -12.82 2.58
C LYS A 202 10.98 -13.29 3.13
N LEU A 203 10.10 -12.38 3.54
CA LEU A 203 8.78 -12.71 4.09
C LEU A 203 7.92 -13.49 3.10
N LEU A 204 7.90 -13.07 1.83
CA LEU A 204 7.16 -13.77 0.78
C LEU A 204 7.78 -15.12 0.43
N PHE A 205 9.11 -15.24 0.44
CA PHE A 205 9.82 -16.49 0.15
C PHE A 205 9.58 -17.55 1.24
N GLU A 206 9.59 -17.16 2.51
CA GLU A 206 9.40 -18.07 3.63
C GLU A 206 8.00 -18.68 3.68
N GLY A 207 6.98 -17.99 3.13
CA GLY A 207 5.62 -18.54 3.02
C GLY A 207 4.93 -18.75 4.38
N ASN A 208 5.44 -18.15 5.46
CA ASN A 208 4.95 -18.34 6.82
C ASN A 208 4.12 -17.14 7.31
N GLY A 209 2.80 -17.30 7.37
CA GLY A 209 1.88 -16.23 7.75
C GLY A 209 2.09 -15.71 9.18
N GLU A 210 2.45 -16.58 10.12
CA GLU A 210 2.74 -16.19 11.51
C GLU A 210 3.97 -15.29 11.58
N LEU A 211 4.98 -15.56 10.74
CA LEU A 211 6.14 -14.70 10.67
C LEU A 211 5.78 -13.32 10.15
N VAL A 212 4.99 -13.24 9.08
CA VAL A 212 4.51 -11.95 8.53
C VAL A 212 3.72 -11.17 9.58
N GLU A 213 2.88 -11.84 10.36
CA GLU A 213 2.15 -11.23 11.48
C GLU A 213 3.09 -10.63 12.53
N LYS A 214 4.14 -11.35 12.94
CA LYS A 214 5.15 -10.86 13.89
C LYS A 214 5.89 -9.62 13.38
N TYR A 215 6.33 -9.64 12.13
CA TYR A 215 6.99 -8.49 11.51
C TYR A 215 6.05 -7.28 11.46
N MET A 216 4.80 -7.49 11.04
CA MET A 216 3.79 -6.44 11.00
C MET A 216 3.52 -5.84 12.38
N LYS A 217 3.46 -6.66 13.43
CA LYS A 217 3.28 -6.22 14.83
C LYS A 217 4.43 -5.31 15.29
N ILE A 218 5.68 -5.67 15.01
CA ILE A 218 6.84 -4.83 15.35
C ILE A 218 6.81 -3.53 14.56
N LYS A 219 6.50 -3.60 13.26
CA LYS A 219 6.39 -2.42 12.40
C LYS A 219 5.29 -1.47 12.88
N ASP A 220 4.10 -1.98 13.21
CA ASP A 220 3.00 -1.16 13.75
C ASP A 220 3.43 -0.47 15.06
N TYR A 221 4.15 -1.16 15.95
CA TYR A 221 4.72 -0.53 17.15
C TYR A 221 5.75 0.56 16.82
N ALA A 222 6.64 0.30 15.86
CA ALA A 222 7.60 1.29 15.38
C ALA A 222 6.90 2.53 14.79
N MET A 223 5.80 2.34 14.04
CA MET A 223 4.99 3.45 13.53
C MET A 223 4.41 4.30 14.67
N ASP A 224 3.94 3.69 15.76
CA ASP A 224 3.42 4.43 16.90
C ASP A 224 4.51 5.23 17.63
N VAL A 225 5.72 4.68 17.74
CA VAL A 225 6.90 5.39 18.26
C VAL A 225 7.23 6.59 17.35
N LEU A 226 7.32 6.38 16.05
CA LEU A 226 7.58 7.43 15.07
C LEU A 226 6.51 8.52 15.10
N ARG A 227 5.23 8.15 15.25
CA ARG A 227 4.13 9.11 15.33
C ARG A 227 4.33 10.11 16.46
N LYS A 228 4.82 9.65 17.62
CA LYS A 228 5.09 10.49 18.79
C LYS A 228 6.29 11.42 18.59
N ILE A 229 7.28 10.98 17.82
CA ILE A 229 8.54 11.73 17.62
C ILE A 229 8.41 12.75 16.53
N ILE A 230 7.96 12.34 15.35
CA ILE A 230 7.79 13.23 14.19
C ILE A 230 6.78 14.33 14.53
N GLY A 231 5.75 14.02 15.31
CA GLY A 231 4.79 15.01 15.80
C GLY A 231 5.39 16.09 16.70
N LYS A 232 6.56 15.86 17.31
CA LYS A 232 7.28 16.84 18.15
C LYS A 232 8.44 17.49 17.40
N TYR A 233 9.25 16.69 16.73
CA TYR A 233 10.50 17.08 16.08
C TYR A 233 10.67 16.28 14.78
N PRO A 234 10.32 16.85 13.61
CA PRO A 234 10.47 16.18 12.32
C PRO A 234 11.92 16.28 11.83
N LEU A 235 12.87 15.77 12.61
CA LEU A 235 14.29 15.68 12.27
C LEU A 235 14.63 14.24 11.87
N ASN A 236 15.16 14.06 10.67
CA ASN A 236 15.47 12.74 10.12
C ASN A 236 16.45 11.95 10.99
N GLU A 237 17.42 12.65 11.59
CA GLU A 237 18.40 12.06 12.50
C GLU A 237 17.73 11.51 13.76
N LEU A 238 16.75 12.24 14.30
CA LEU A 238 16.02 11.80 15.49
C LEU A 238 15.13 10.59 15.19
N ILE A 239 14.50 10.57 14.01
CA ILE A 239 13.73 9.42 13.50
C ILE A 239 14.62 8.18 13.42
N ALA A 240 15.81 8.30 12.81
CA ALA A 240 16.74 7.20 12.66
C ALA A 240 17.30 6.71 14.00
N ILE A 241 17.69 7.63 14.89
CA ILE A 241 18.20 7.31 16.23
C ILE A 241 17.16 6.56 17.03
N GLU A 242 15.90 6.99 17.01
CA GLU A 242 14.87 6.30 17.77
C GLU A 242 14.65 4.89 17.24
N LEU A 243 14.47 4.71 15.93
CA LEU A 243 14.23 3.38 15.37
C LEU A 243 15.39 2.41 15.68
N ALA A 244 16.63 2.91 15.70
CA ALA A 244 17.80 2.09 15.98
C ALA A 244 18.00 1.77 17.46
N LEU A 245 17.64 2.69 18.36
CA LEU A 245 17.99 2.60 19.79
C LEU A 245 16.78 2.40 20.73
N ASN A 246 15.56 2.34 20.21
CA ASN A 246 14.37 2.15 21.03
C ASN A 246 14.37 0.74 21.67
N LEU A 247 14.57 0.71 22.99
CA LEU A 247 14.64 -0.52 23.77
C LEU A 247 13.33 -1.31 23.78
N GLU A 248 12.19 -0.65 23.60
CA GLU A 248 10.89 -1.33 23.55
C GLU A 248 10.67 -2.04 22.22
N ILE A 249 11.11 -1.46 21.10
CA ILE A 249 11.18 -2.17 19.80
C ILE A 249 12.06 -3.41 19.95
N ARG A 250 13.25 -3.26 20.56
CA ARG A 250 14.17 -4.38 20.75
C ARG A 250 13.60 -5.48 21.65
N LYS A 251 12.97 -5.12 22.77
CA LYS A 251 12.29 -6.09 23.65
C LYS A 251 11.16 -6.82 22.92
N LEU A 252 10.40 -6.10 22.09
CA LEU A 252 9.32 -6.70 21.31
C LEU A 252 9.89 -7.68 20.28
N MET A 253 10.96 -7.30 19.57
CA MET A 253 11.70 -8.18 18.67
C MET A 253 12.22 -9.44 19.38
N ASP A 254 12.85 -9.29 20.54
CA ASP A 254 13.33 -10.40 21.35
C ASP A 254 12.17 -11.33 21.77
N SER A 255 11.03 -10.75 22.18
CA SER A 255 9.85 -11.53 22.58
C SER A 255 9.20 -12.32 21.44
N GLU A 256 9.33 -11.83 20.20
CA GLU A 256 8.82 -12.49 18.99
C GLU A 256 9.85 -13.41 18.33
N ASN A 257 11.06 -13.51 18.90
CA ASN A 257 12.24 -14.22 18.40
C ASN A 257 12.74 -13.68 17.04
N LEU A 258 12.85 -12.37 16.92
CA LEU A 258 13.32 -11.68 15.71
C LEU A 258 14.62 -10.93 15.97
N GLU A 259 15.69 -11.34 15.30
CA GLU A 259 17.01 -10.73 15.49
C GLU A 259 17.16 -9.38 14.76
N LYS A 260 16.45 -9.21 13.64
CA LYS A 260 16.55 -8.02 12.79
C LYS A 260 15.21 -7.71 12.12
N ILE A 261 15.03 -6.45 11.79
CA ILE A 261 13.95 -5.94 10.95
C ILE A 261 14.52 -4.84 10.05
N SER A 262 14.20 -4.88 8.76
CA SER A 262 14.62 -3.87 7.80
C SER A 262 13.43 -3.06 7.29
N LEU A 263 13.48 -1.74 7.50
CA LEU A 263 12.41 -0.79 7.23
C LEU A 263 12.90 0.32 6.29
N LEU A 264 11.97 0.90 5.54
CA LEU A 264 12.14 2.02 4.61
C LEU A 264 11.19 3.17 4.95
#